data_AF-A0A9P0N184-F1
#
_entry.id   AF-A0A9P0N184-F1
#
_cell.length_a   1.000
_cell.length_b   1.000
_cell.length_c   1.000
_cell.angle_alpha   90.00
_cell.angle_beta   90.00
_cell.angle_gamma   90.00
#
_symmetry.space_group_name_H-M   'P 1'
#
loop_
_entity.id
_entity.type
_entity.pdbx_description
1 polymer ?
#
loop_
_entity_poly.entity_id
_entity_poly.type
_entity_poly.pdbx_seq_one_letter_code
_entity_poly.pdbx_strand_id
1 'polypeptide(L)'
;MGEWIELSKYPQPTQTGQCNRVKYELSESPYGEISVLNSQVVNEELATISGVANASIDGTGKLEVHYNNVNGVSDYYVLAVKYDEYALMYSCSNSGNGYRRVGSWVLSRTGTLSATANTAIDQVISQTKGLIKEYYLPTSQSSASCFHYPKFDEPQQFIELPGPCDTSIRGIPDFNVSAYEGTWIEVARYPQLMQAGQCNRASYTPIAGGAVSVMNSQIINGEMTTLQGTAVVARDDGTGEFEVSFNVNNEIRRSNYYVLATNYLSYALVYSCVNVDNGNKQRVGSWKLSRSGTLTAQDIAAIDAVVSRTQGLHEDYYQTTDQSAETCFYYPNIALNDDIILPGQCDQTVSGIPDFDVNQFQGNWYQIKRYDPVTTTCVGGRFTPESDSINIISYEVVNGELSIKEGTGRINTTNNFGQITVILPVAGSEESADTIVYILATDYTSYALAYSCTNVNAFQRQIRAWQLSRGRTMSPDGETAIAGVIQQRQELHEPYFRTVEQNDNCQEPNFSSAFLFKSSIVVLCVCAIFQLFL
;
A
#
# COMPACT_ATOMS: atom_id res chain seq x y z
N MET A 1 -27.44 34.25 10.77
CA MET A 1 -27.15 32.81 10.57
C MET A 1 -26.19 32.59 9.41
N GLY A 2 -25.51 31.45 9.41
CA GLY A 2 -24.44 31.09 8.50
C GLY A 2 -23.08 31.61 8.93
N GLU A 3 -22.06 31.31 8.12
CA GLU A 3 -20.69 31.78 8.31
C GLU A 3 -20.50 33.23 7.84
N TRP A 4 -19.61 33.93 8.52
CA TRP A 4 -19.13 35.26 8.22
C TRP A 4 -17.60 35.31 8.28
N ILE A 5 -17.01 36.02 7.33
CA ILE A 5 -15.57 36.19 7.15
C ILE A 5 -15.16 37.53 7.74
N GLU A 6 -14.24 37.53 8.71
CA GLU A 6 -13.73 38.76 9.32
C GLU A 6 -12.69 39.42 8.41
N LEU A 7 -12.95 40.64 7.95
CA LEU A 7 -12.01 41.38 7.08
C LEU A 7 -11.11 42.33 7.85
N SER A 8 -11.61 42.86 8.95
CA SER A 8 -10.82 43.69 9.85
C SER A 8 -11.45 43.74 11.23
N LYS A 9 -10.63 44.04 12.22
CA LYS A 9 -11.06 44.14 13.62
C LYS A 9 -10.29 45.19 14.39
N TYR A 10 -10.88 45.66 15.46
CA TYR A 10 -10.15 46.36 16.51
C TYR A 10 -9.14 45.42 17.17
N PRO A 11 -8.01 45.94 17.70
CA PRO A 11 -7.03 45.11 18.40
C PRO A 11 -7.67 44.25 19.49
N GLN A 12 -7.61 42.92 19.31
CA GLN A 12 -8.14 41.94 20.25
C GLN A 12 -7.00 41.05 20.76
N PRO A 13 -6.61 41.16 22.05
CA PRO A 13 -5.57 40.31 22.65
C PRO A 13 -5.80 38.79 22.53
N THR A 14 -7.05 38.36 22.39
CA THR A 14 -7.45 36.94 22.30
C THR A 14 -7.59 36.43 20.86
N GLN A 15 -7.45 37.31 19.86
CA GLN A 15 -7.54 36.95 18.44
C GLN A 15 -6.23 37.31 17.72
N THR A 16 -5.17 36.57 18.03
CA THR A 16 -3.82 36.76 17.48
C THR A 16 -3.64 36.12 16.09
N GLY A 17 -4.57 35.25 15.68
CA GLY A 17 -4.52 34.54 14.41
C GLY A 17 -5.04 35.34 13.21
N GLN A 18 -5.11 34.64 12.08
CA GLN A 18 -5.64 35.12 10.81
C GLN A 18 -6.78 34.22 10.33
N CYS A 19 -7.34 34.51 9.15
CA CYS A 19 -8.44 33.76 8.58
C CYS A 19 -9.64 33.60 9.54
N ASN A 20 -9.91 34.64 10.34
CA ASN A 20 -10.96 34.55 11.35
C ASN A 20 -12.34 34.34 10.69
N ARG A 21 -13.12 33.43 11.26
CA ARG A 21 -14.52 33.17 10.88
C ARG A 21 -15.40 33.23 12.11
N VAL A 22 -16.67 33.56 11.91
CA VAL A 22 -17.72 33.33 12.90
C VAL A 22 -18.92 32.68 12.21
N LYS A 23 -19.41 31.57 12.76
CA LYS A 23 -20.58 30.85 12.28
C LYS A 23 -21.69 30.94 13.33
N TYR A 24 -22.87 31.38 12.88
CA TYR A 24 -24.08 31.45 13.70
C TYR A 24 -25.11 30.46 13.17
N GLU A 25 -25.58 29.53 14.01
CA GLU A 25 -26.59 28.54 13.64
C GLU A 25 -27.74 28.56 14.64
N LEU A 26 -28.97 28.34 14.15
CA LEU A 26 -30.10 28.13 15.04
C LEU A 26 -29.87 26.80 15.76
N SER A 27 -29.88 26.81 17.08
CA SER A 27 -29.86 25.55 17.83
C SER A 27 -31.24 24.88 17.75
N GLU A 28 -31.27 23.57 17.96
CA GLU A 28 -32.53 22.80 18.10
C GLU A 28 -33.24 23.08 19.45
N SER A 29 -32.71 23.99 20.26
CA SER A 29 -33.27 24.38 21.55
C SER A 29 -34.66 25.00 21.36
N PRO A 30 -35.67 24.58 22.14
CA PRO A 30 -37.01 25.16 22.09
C PRO A 30 -37.06 26.63 22.52
N TYR A 31 -35.95 27.17 23.05
CA TYR A 31 -35.82 28.54 23.55
C TYR A 31 -35.25 29.54 22.52
N GLY A 32 -34.95 29.10 21.29
CA GLY A 32 -34.49 29.99 20.21
C GLY A 32 -33.03 30.46 20.34
N GLU A 33 -32.21 29.70 21.08
CA GLU A 33 -30.79 29.96 21.27
C GLU A 33 -30.00 29.82 19.96
N ILE A 34 -29.00 30.68 19.77
CA ILE A 34 -28.14 30.70 18.58
C ILE A 34 -26.78 30.12 18.95
N SER A 35 -26.38 29.01 18.32
CA SER A 35 -25.01 28.48 18.43
C SER A 35 -24.03 29.44 17.75
N VAL A 36 -22.92 29.74 18.43
CA VAL A 36 -21.84 30.58 17.92
C VAL A 36 -20.54 29.78 17.90
N LEU A 37 -19.88 29.73 16.75
CA LEU A 37 -18.54 29.15 16.61
C LEU A 37 -17.61 30.19 15.99
N ASN A 38 -16.62 30.63 16.75
CA ASN A 38 -15.51 31.42 16.20
C ASN A 38 -14.33 30.52 15.90
N SER A 39 -13.62 30.82 14.82
CA SER A 39 -12.35 30.17 14.49
C SER A 39 -11.30 31.19 14.05
N GLN A 40 -10.03 30.81 14.21
CA GLN A 40 -8.87 31.53 13.72
C GLN A 40 -7.76 30.52 13.42
N VAL A 41 -6.89 30.85 12.47
CA VAL A 41 -5.69 30.08 12.18
C VAL A 41 -4.50 30.71 12.89
N VAL A 42 -3.80 29.92 13.70
CA VAL A 42 -2.59 30.32 14.44
C VAL A 42 -1.54 29.24 14.21
N ASN A 43 -0.39 29.60 13.63
CA ASN A 43 0.70 28.66 13.36
C ASN A 43 0.23 27.38 12.62
N GLU A 44 -0.59 27.53 11.58
CA GLU A 44 -1.15 26.41 10.79
C GLU A 44 -2.05 25.45 11.59
N GLU A 45 -2.50 25.85 12.78
CA GLU A 45 -3.51 25.16 13.56
C GLU A 45 -4.82 25.96 13.59
N LEU A 46 -5.95 25.25 13.48
CA LEU A 46 -7.26 25.85 13.63
C LEU A 46 -7.65 25.92 15.11
N ALA A 47 -7.62 27.11 15.67
CA ALA A 47 -8.14 27.38 17.01
C ALA A 47 -9.62 27.75 16.93
N THR A 48 -10.46 27.10 17.73
CA THR A 48 -11.91 27.36 17.77
C THR A 48 -12.39 27.67 19.18
N ILE A 49 -13.49 28.43 19.28
CA ILE A 49 -14.24 28.63 20.52
C ILE A 49 -15.73 28.66 20.20
N SER A 50 -16.48 27.82 20.90
CA SER A 50 -17.93 27.71 20.76
C SER A 50 -18.65 28.40 21.92
N GLY A 51 -19.91 28.77 21.70
CA GLY A 51 -20.77 29.39 22.71
C GLY A 51 -22.22 29.46 22.26
N VAL A 52 -23.04 30.11 23.06
CA VAL A 52 -24.46 30.34 22.80
C VAL A 52 -24.75 31.84 22.85
N ALA A 53 -25.56 32.32 21.91
CA ALA A 53 -26.01 33.70 21.85
C ALA A 53 -27.53 33.78 22.00
N ASN A 54 -27.97 34.74 22.81
CA ASN A 54 -29.37 35.12 22.96
C ASN A 54 -29.61 36.48 22.31
N ALA A 55 -30.53 36.50 21.33
CA ALA A 55 -30.95 37.75 20.71
C ALA A 55 -31.91 38.51 21.62
N SER A 56 -31.73 39.82 21.72
CA SER A 56 -32.63 40.68 22.48
C SER A 56 -34.02 40.76 21.83
N ILE A 57 -35.06 40.79 22.65
CA ILE A 57 -36.47 40.91 22.22
C ILE A 57 -36.95 42.38 22.12
N ASP A 58 -36.11 43.34 22.49
CA ASP A 58 -36.43 44.77 22.50
C ASP A 58 -36.37 45.43 21.09
N GLY A 59 -36.16 44.63 20.05
CA GLY A 59 -36.01 45.09 18.67
C GLY A 59 -34.64 45.66 18.34
N THR A 60 -33.68 45.65 19.27
CA THR A 60 -32.29 46.02 18.99
C THR A 60 -31.51 44.85 18.40
N GLY A 61 -30.47 45.14 17.64
CA GLY A 61 -29.52 44.13 17.12
C GLY A 61 -28.56 43.59 18.18
N LYS A 62 -28.97 43.50 19.46
CA LYS A 62 -28.13 43.05 20.57
C LYS A 62 -28.13 41.52 20.65
N LEU A 63 -26.94 40.95 20.77
CA LEU A 63 -26.67 39.54 21.04
C LEU A 63 -25.90 39.42 22.35
N GLU A 64 -26.48 38.71 23.30
CA GLU A 64 -25.80 38.34 24.55
C GLU A 64 -25.11 36.98 24.35
N VAL A 65 -23.78 36.95 24.33
CA VAL A 65 -23.00 35.75 23.99
C VAL A 65 -22.28 35.19 25.20
N HIS A 66 -22.46 33.90 25.42
CA HIS A 66 -21.84 33.09 26.46
C HIS A 66 -20.90 32.09 25.80
N TYR A 67 -19.58 32.27 25.95
CA TYR A 67 -18.60 31.33 25.40
C TYR A 67 -18.33 30.19 26.37
N ASN A 68 -18.19 28.98 25.84
CA ASN A 68 -17.85 27.81 26.63
C ASN A 68 -16.48 28.01 27.29
N ASN A 69 -16.37 27.63 28.56
CA ASN A 69 -15.14 27.73 29.36
C ASN A 69 -14.60 29.17 29.55
N VAL A 70 -15.43 30.19 29.30
CA VAL A 70 -15.12 31.59 29.61
C VAL A 70 -16.13 32.10 30.62
N ASN A 71 -15.65 32.60 31.75
CA ASN A 71 -16.53 33.18 32.76
C ASN A 71 -17.04 34.55 32.31
N GLY A 72 -18.36 34.70 32.34
CA GLY A 72 -19.04 35.96 32.06
C GLY A 72 -19.68 36.01 30.68
N VAL A 73 -20.28 37.16 30.41
CA VAL A 73 -21.16 37.38 29.27
C VAL A 73 -20.62 38.52 28.44
N SER A 74 -20.66 38.39 27.12
CA SER A 74 -20.24 39.42 26.18
C SER A 74 -21.42 39.94 25.38
N ASP A 75 -21.69 41.24 25.53
CA ASP A 75 -22.69 41.94 24.73
C ASP A 75 -22.10 42.34 23.38
N TYR A 76 -22.74 41.88 22.31
CA TYR A 76 -22.45 42.26 20.94
C TYR A 76 -23.64 43.00 20.32
N TYR A 77 -23.36 43.95 19.45
CA TYR A 77 -24.35 44.77 18.78
C TYR A 77 -24.08 44.75 17.28
N VAL A 78 -25.11 44.45 16.50
CA VAL A 78 -25.10 44.60 15.04
C VAL A 78 -25.41 46.06 14.73
N LEU A 79 -24.39 46.84 14.37
CA LEU A 79 -24.56 48.27 14.08
C LEU A 79 -25.02 48.52 12.64
N ALA A 80 -24.60 47.66 11.72
CA ALA A 80 -25.01 47.70 10.32
C ALA A 80 -24.99 46.28 9.77
N VAL A 81 -25.96 45.93 8.92
CA VAL A 81 -25.99 44.64 8.26
C VAL A 81 -26.67 44.75 6.91
N LYS A 82 -26.07 44.11 5.93
CA LYS A 82 -26.72 43.67 4.71
C LYS A 82 -26.52 42.17 4.63
N TYR A 83 -27.59 41.41 4.86
CA TYR A 83 -27.53 39.98 5.24
C TYR A 83 -26.79 39.08 4.25
N ASP A 84 -26.77 39.46 2.98
CA ASP A 84 -26.11 38.77 1.87
C ASP A 84 -24.70 39.30 1.57
N GLU A 85 -24.23 40.33 2.27
CA GLU A 85 -22.96 41.00 1.94
C GLU A 85 -22.07 41.28 3.16
N TYR A 86 -22.51 42.08 4.13
CA TYR A 86 -21.65 42.57 5.22
C TYR A 86 -22.36 42.68 6.56
N ALA A 87 -21.58 42.69 7.65
CA ALA A 87 -22.03 43.08 8.97
C ALA A 87 -20.95 43.88 9.70
N LEU A 88 -21.36 44.91 10.45
CA LEU A 88 -20.52 45.67 11.36
C LEU A 88 -20.92 45.32 12.80
N MET A 89 -20.04 44.62 13.50
CA MET A 89 -20.25 44.20 14.88
C MET A 89 -19.55 45.15 15.85
N TYR A 90 -20.13 45.35 17.02
CA TYR A 90 -19.59 46.17 18.09
C TYR A 90 -19.77 45.50 19.44
N SER A 91 -18.80 45.66 20.33
CA SER A 91 -18.90 45.27 21.72
C SER A 91 -18.23 46.32 22.59
N CYS A 92 -18.80 46.56 23.77
CA CYS A 92 -18.23 47.48 24.73
C CYS A 92 -18.52 47.02 26.14
N SER A 93 -17.47 46.89 26.95
CA SER A 93 -17.58 46.58 28.36
C SER A 93 -16.75 47.56 29.18
N ASN A 94 -17.19 47.86 30.39
CA ASN A 94 -16.41 48.71 31.29
C ASN A 94 -15.15 47.94 31.71
N SER A 95 -14.01 48.61 31.60
CA SER A 95 -12.75 48.17 32.19
C SER A 95 -12.53 49.05 33.43
N GLY A 96 -11.97 48.52 34.51
CA GLY A 96 -11.85 49.28 35.78
C GLY A 96 -11.23 50.68 35.62
N ASN A 97 -11.41 51.54 36.63
CA ASN A 97 -10.86 52.92 36.66
C ASN A 97 -11.40 53.88 35.58
N GLY A 98 -12.66 53.72 35.17
CA GLY A 98 -13.33 54.63 34.24
C GLY A 98 -12.98 54.40 32.76
N TYR A 99 -12.28 53.31 32.44
CA TYR A 99 -11.98 52.91 31.07
C TYR A 99 -13.08 51.99 30.51
N ARG A 100 -13.07 51.80 29.21
CA ARG A 100 -13.93 50.80 28.54
C ARG A 100 -13.10 50.03 27.53
N ARG A 101 -13.38 48.75 27.40
CA ARG A 101 -12.85 47.90 26.34
C ARG A 101 -13.83 47.95 25.18
N VAL A 102 -13.34 48.35 24.01
CA VAL A 102 -14.13 48.44 22.78
C VAL A 102 -13.63 47.38 21.81
N GLY A 103 -14.56 46.59 21.28
CA GLY A 103 -14.32 45.67 20.17
C GLY A 103 -15.23 46.05 19.01
N SER A 104 -14.71 45.93 17.80
CA SER A 104 -15.53 46.05 16.59
C SER A 104 -14.92 45.23 15.46
N TRP A 105 -15.78 44.65 14.63
CA TRP A 105 -15.40 43.73 13.57
C TRP A 105 -16.19 44.04 12.31
N VAL A 106 -15.49 44.08 11.18
CA VAL A 106 -16.09 44.16 9.85
C VAL A 106 -16.11 42.76 9.27
N LEU A 107 -17.32 42.28 8.98
CA LEU A 107 -17.57 40.94 8.48
C LEU A 107 -18.12 40.98 7.05
N SER A 108 -17.82 39.97 6.25
CA SER A 108 -18.31 39.77 4.89
C SER A 108 -18.85 38.35 4.67
N ARG A 109 -19.81 38.19 3.76
CA ARG A 109 -20.28 36.87 3.30
C ARG A 109 -19.33 36.19 2.32
N THR A 110 -18.56 36.98 1.56
CA THR A 110 -17.78 36.48 0.42
C THR A 110 -16.28 36.71 0.59
N GLY A 111 -15.86 37.33 1.69
CA GLY A 111 -14.47 37.71 1.92
C GLY A 111 -14.08 39.02 1.20
N THR A 112 -15.03 39.68 0.54
CA THR A 112 -14.83 40.98 -0.11
C THR A 112 -16.02 41.91 0.18
N LEU A 113 -15.86 43.21 -0.04
CA LEU A 113 -16.91 44.21 0.15
C LEU A 113 -17.04 45.08 -1.09
N SER A 114 -18.28 45.40 -1.49
CA SER A 114 -18.51 46.41 -2.53
C SER A 114 -18.15 47.82 -2.04
N ALA A 115 -17.95 48.75 -2.97
CA ALA A 115 -17.76 50.16 -2.64
C ALA A 115 -18.94 50.75 -1.84
N THR A 116 -20.16 50.31 -2.14
CA THR A 116 -21.38 50.71 -1.42
C THR A 116 -21.38 50.18 0.00
N ALA A 117 -20.97 48.93 0.22
CA ALA A 117 -20.82 48.36 1.56
C ALA A 117 -19.78 49.11 2.38
N ASN A 118 -18.60 49.38 1.80
CA ASN A 118 -17.56 50.17 2.47
C ASN A 118 -18.07 51.56 2.89
N THR A 119 -18.80 52.24 2.00
CA THR A 119 -19.38 53.56 2.30
C THR A 119 -20.40 53.50 3.44
N ALA A 120 -21.28 52.49 3.44
CA ALA A 120 -22.28 52.33 4.49
C ALA A 120 -21.65 52.01 5.85
N ILE A 121 -20.64 51.13 5.87
CA ILE A 121 -19.88 50.79 7.08
C ILE A 121 -19.16 52.02 7.63
N ASP A 122 -18.47 52.77 6.76
CA ASP A 122 -17.74 53.99 7.13
C ASP A 122 -18.67 55.06 7.72
N GLN A 123 -19.87 55.23 7.15
CA GLN A 123 -20.87 56.14 7.69
C GLN A 123 -21.27 55.75 9.11
N VAL A 124 -21.58 54.48 9.35
CA VAL A 124 -21.97 54.00 10.69
C VAL A 124 -20.82 54.10 11.70
N ILE A 125 -19.58 53.81 11.28
CA ILE A 125 -18.38 54.02 12.09
C ILE A 125 -18.27 55.50 12.50
N SER A 126 -18.40 56.44 11.55
CA SER A 126 -18.26 57.88 11.81
C SER A 126 -19.33 58.44 12.76
N GLN A 127 -20.52 57.84 12.76
CA GLN A 127 -21.65 58.25 13.60
C GLN A 127 -21.65 57.57 14.98
N THR A 128 -20.87 56.49 15.15
CA THR A 128 -20.84 55.72 16.40
C THR A 128 -19.74 56.21 17.34
N LYS A 129 -20.14 56.87 18.43
CA LYS A 129 -19.19 57.43 19.41
C LYS A 129 -18.30 56.36 20.05
N GLY A 130 -17.00 56.39 19.73
CA GLY A 130 -16.01 55.44 20.24
C GLY A 130 -15.47 54.49 19.18
N LEU A 131 -15.99 54.58 17.95
CA LEU A 131 -15.38 53.98 16.78
C LEU A 131 -14.61 55.05 15.98
N ILE A 132 -13.44 54.63 15.53
CA ILE A 132 -12.41 55.34 14.78
C ILE A 132 -11.95 54.35 13.69
N LYS A 133 -12.04 54.76 12.43
CA LYS A 133 -11.79 53.88 11.28
C LYS A 133 -10.34 53.39 11.23
N GLU A 134 -9.42 54.24 11.63
CA GLU A 134 -7.97 54.00 11.59
C GLU A 134 -7.53 52.90 12.58
N TYR A 135 -8.40 52.50 13.52
CA TYR A 135 -8.10 51.46 14.50
C TYR A 135 -8.45 50.05 14.02
N TYR A 136 -9.15 49.89 12.88
CA TYR A 136 -9.38 48.58 12.30
C TYR A 136 -8.10 48.06 11.67
N LEU A 137 -7.58 46.97 12.24
CA LEU A 137 -6.48 46.21 11.68
C LEU A 137 -7.03 45.18 10.69
N PRO A 138 -6.44 45.04 9.48
CA PRO A 138 -6.89 44.05 8.52
C PRO A 138 -6.65 42.63 9.06
N THR A 139 -7.61 41.74 8.79
CA THR A 139 -7.48 40.31 9.01
C THR A 139 -7.24 39.65 7.65
N SER A 140 -6.09 39.03 7.48
CA SER A 140 -5.70 38.38 6.22
C SER A 140 -6.59 37.19 5.93
N GLN A 141 -7.06 37.12 4.68
CA GLN A 141 -7.87 36.05 4.11
C GLN A 141 -7.15 35.34 2.95
N SER A 142 -5.83 35.53 2.83
CA SER A 142 -5.04 34.84 1.81
C SER A 142 -5.04 33.33 2.06
N SER A 143 -4.83 32.54 1.00
CA SER A 143 -4.72 31.07 1.13
C SER A 143 -3.65 30.66 2.16
N ALA A 144 -2.50 31.33 2.16
CA ALA A 144 -1.43 31.07 3.14
C ALA A 144 -1.84 31.39 4.59
N SER A 145 -2.65 32.44 4.80
CA SER A 145 -3.17 32.79 6.13
C SER A 145 -4.30 31.88 6.60
N CYS A 146 -4.98 31.23 5.67
CA CYS A 146 -6.07 30.28 5.93
C CYS A 146 -5.62 28.83 5.97
N PHE A 147 -4.41 28.52 5.49
CA PHE A 147 -3.85 27.19 5.51
C PHE A 147 -3.69 26.69 6.95
N HIS A 148 -4.17 25.47 7.19
CA HIS A 148 -4.00 24.77 8.45
C HIS A 148 -4.14 23.27 8.23
N TYR A 149 -3.65 22.49 9.18
CA TYR A 149 -3.79 21.04 9.22
C TYR A 149 -5.03 20.66 10.04
N PRO A 150 -6.12 20.15 9.42
CA PRO A 150 -7.28 19.68 10.17
C PRO A 150 -6.92 18.48 11.05
N LYS A 151 -7.57 18.38 12.22
CA LYS A 151 -7.57 17.16 13.03
C LYS A 151 -8.71 16.26 12.57
N PHE A 152 -8.40 14.98 12.39
CA PHE A 152 -9.37 13.99 11.94
C PHE A 152 -9.64 13.01 13.08
N ASP A 153 -10.87 13.03 13.60
CA ASP A 153 -11.30 12.09 14.65
C ASP A 153 -11.71 10.72 14.10
N GLU A 154 -11.89 10.64 12.77
CA GLU A 154 -12.32 9.43 12.04
C GLU A 154 -11.39 9.16 10.85
N PRO A 155 -11.28 7.89 10.38
CA PRO A 155 -10.52 7.55 9.20
C PRO A 155 -11.02 8.32 7.96
N GLN A 156 -10.11 9.03 7.32
CA GLN A 156 -10.44 9.79 6.11
C GLN A 156 -10.33 8.92 4.86
N GLN A 157 -11.09 9.25 3.81
CA GLN A 157 -10.91 8.64 2.49
C GLN A 157 -9.80 9.34 1.68
N PHE A 158 -9.59 10.63 1.96
CA PHE A 158 -8.58 11.49 1.35
C PHE A 158 -8.14 12.55 2.37
N ILE A 159 -6.93 13.08 2.21
CA ILE A 159 -6.49 14.27 2.93
C ILE A 159 -6.83 15.50 2.08
N GLU A 160 -7.81 16.27 2.51
CA GLU A 160 -8.16 17.55 1.90
C GLU A 160 -7.82 18.71 2.85
N LEU A 161 -7.01 19.65 2.36
CA LEU A 161 -6.50 20.79 3.11
C LEU A 161 -7.01 22.11 2.49
N PRO A 162 -7.14 23.19 3.28
CA PRO A 162 -7.55 24.49 2.78
C PRO A 162 -6.50 25.11 1.85
N GLY A 163 -6.96 25.84 0.84
CA GLY A 163 -6.11 26.52 -0.13
C GLY A 163 -5.72 25.64 -1.34
N PRO A 164 -5.16 26.25 -2.38
CA PRO A 164 -4.70 25.53 -3.56
C PRO A 164 -3.34 24.86 -3.31
N CYS A 165 -3.04 23.85 -4.12
CA CYS A 165 -1.73 23.20 -4.17
C CYS A 165 -0.60 24.22 -4.33
N ASP A 166 0.47 24.02 -3.57
CA ASP A 166 1.67 24.84 -3.66
C ASP A 166 2.46 24.53 -4.94
N THR A 167 2.38 25.46 -5.91
CA THR A 167 3.07 25.35 -7.19
C THR A 167 4.58 25.52 -7.12
N SER A 168 5.15 25.82 -5.95
CA SER A 168 6.60 25.91 -5.73
C SER A 168 7.26 24.59 -5.31
N ILE A 169 6.47 23.60 -4.87
CA ILE A 169 6.98 22.27 -4.51
C ILE A 169 7.59 21.61 -5.76
N ARG A 170 8.78 21.03 -5.60
CA ARG A 170 9.52 20.31 -6.64
C ARG A 170 9.96 18.95 -6.13
N GLY A 171 10.06 17.98 -7.03
CA GLY A 171 10.79 16.76 -6.77
C GLY A 171 12.28 17.03 -6.56
N ILE A 172 13.03 16.02 -6.11
CA ILE A 172 14.49 16.14 -5.99
C ILE A 172 15.12 16.50 -7.35
N PRO A 173 16.18 17.32 -7.37
CA PRO A 173 16.90 17.64 -8.60
C PRO A 173 17.70 16.43 -9.09
N ASP A 174 18.18 16.50 -10.34
CA ASP A 174 19.04 15.51 -10.98
C ASP A 174 18.51 14.07 -10.86
N PHE A 175 17.19 13.90 -11.03
CA PHE A 175 16.53 12.63 -10.78
C PHE A 175 16.95 11.56 -11.78
N ASN A 176 17.57 10.49 -11.27
CA ASN A 176 17.97 9.35 -12.08
C ASN A 176 16.83 8.31 -12.17
N VAL A 177 16.10 8.35 -13.29
CA VAL A 177 15.01 7.38 -13.57
C VAL A 177 15.51 5.95 -13.48
N SER A 178 16.69 5.65 -14.05
CA SER A 178 17.21 4.29 -14.09
C SER A 178 17.61 3.72 -12.72
N ALA A 179 18.08 4.57 -11.81
CA ALA A 179 18.31 4.15 -10.44
C ALA A 179 17.00 3.92 -9.66
N TYR A 180 15.90 4.54 -10.09
CA TYR A 180 14.58 4.44 -9.44
C TYR A 180 13.74 3.24 -9.90
N GLU A 181 14.10 2.62 -11.03
CA GLU A 181 13.41 1.47 -11.62
C GLU A 181 13.25 0.28 -10.64
N GLY A 182 12.38 -0.66 -11.02
CA GLY A 182 12.10 -1.86 -10.24
C GLY A 182 10.98 -1.66 -9.22
N THR A 183 10.88 -2.60 -8.28
CA THR A 183 9.79 -2.64 -7.31
C THR A 183 10.12 -1.84 -6.06
N TRP A 184 9.12 -1.10 -5.59
CA TRP A 184 9.06 -0.41 -4.32
C TRP A 184 7.91 -0.95 -3.48
N ILE A 185 8.16 -1.10 -2.19
CA ILE A 185 7.21 -1.58 -1.18
C ILE A 185 6.66 -0.39 -0.44
N GLU A 186 5.33 -0.23 -0.43
CA GLU A 186 4.68 0.87 0.28
C GLU A 186 4.63 0.56 1.78
N VAL A 187 5.33 1.35 2.60
CA VAL A 187 5.39 1.16 4.06
C VAL A 187 4.28 1.94 4.75
N ALA A 188 3.98 3.13 4.24
CA ALA A 188 2.89 3.95 4.73
C ALA A 188 2.37 4.87 3.62
N ARG A 189 1.13 5.31 3.74
CA ARG A 189 0.50 6.21 2.77
C ARG A 189 -0.50 7.15 3.43
N TYR A 190 -0.88 8.20 2.72
CA TYR A 190 -2.12 8.89 3.02
C TYR A 190 -3.32 8.05 2.57
N PRO A 191 -4.49 8.22 3.19
CA PRO A 191 -5.70 7.54 2.73
C PRO A 191 -6.02 7.83 1.27
N GLN A 192 -6.37 6.77 0.54
CA GLN A 192 -6.72 6.79 -0.88
C GLN A 192 -7.86 5.81 -1.12
N LEU A 193 -8.98 6.28 -1.67
CA LEU A 193 -10.17 5.44 -1.90
C LEU A 193 -9.89 4.19 -2.75
N MET A 194 -8.97 4.29 -3.72
CA MET A 194 -8.67 3.21 -4.67
C MET A 194 -7.59 2.22 -4.16
N GLN A 195 -7.03 2.44 -2.98
CA GLN A 195 -6.06 1.55 -2.33
C GLN A 195 -6.63 0.99 -1.01
N ALA A 196 -7.70 0.20 -1.12
CA ALA A 196 -8.37 -0.41 0.03
C ALA A 196 -7.66 -1.66 0.57
N GLY A 197 -6.75 -2.25 -0.21
CA GLY A 197 -5.98 -3.44 0.15
C GLY A 197 -4.70 -3.15 0.93
N GLN A 198 -3.92 -4.19 1.14
CA GLN A 198 -2.63 -4.16 1.83
C GLN A 198 -1.52 -4.78 0.97
N CYS A 199 -0.33 -4.94 1.53
CA CYS A 199 0.83 -5.47 0.81
C CYS A 199 1.10 -4.73 -0.51
N ASN A 200 0.95 -3.40 -0.49
CA ASN A 200 1.03 -2.62 -1.71
C ASN A 200 2.46 -2.61 -2.28
N ARG A 201 2.55 -2.72 -3.61
CA ARG A 201 3.80 -2.61 -4.37
C ARG A 201 3.60 -1.66 -5.53
N ALA A 202 4.66 -0.93 -5.90
CA ALA A 202 4.73 -0.16 -7.14
C ALA A 202 5.96 -0.63 -7.92
N SER A 203 5.77 -1.10 -9.14
CA SER A 203 6.87 -1.54 -10.02
C SER A 203 7.00 -0.60 -11.21
N TYR A 204 8.22 -0.12 -11.44
CA TYR A 204 8.55 0.82 -12.50
C TYR A 204 9.44 0.16 -13.54
N THR A 205 9.03 0.19 -14.81
CA THR A 205 9.80 -0.38 -15.93
C THR A 205 9.90 0.65 -17.05
N PRO A 206 11.09 1.02 -17.53
CA PRO A 206 11.22 1.90 -18.68
C PRO A 206 10.58 1.29 -19.91
N ILE A 207 9.95 2.15 -20.70
CA ILE A 207 9.38 1.77 -21.99
C ILE A 207 9.87 2.73 -23.08
N ALA A 208 9.57 2.41 -24.33
CA ALA A 208 10.01 3.20 -25.48
C ALA A 208 9.56 4.67 -25.37
N GLY A 209 10.39 5.59 -25.89
CA GLY A 209 10.07 7.02 -25.91
C GLY A 209 10.32 7.76 -24.59
N GLY A 210 11.05 7.17 -23.64
CA GLY A 210 11.42 7.82 -22.38
C GLY A 210 10.31 7.83 -21.32
N ALA A 211 9.20 7.13 -21.58
CA ALA A 211 8.14 6.91 -20.60
C ALA A 211 8.47 5.73 -19.67
N VAL A 212 7.76 5.64 -18.55
CA VAL A 212 7.92 4.56 -17.55
C VAL A 212 6.56 3.88 -17.35
N SER A 213 6.51 2.57 -17.52
CA SER A 213 5.36 1.76 -17.11
C SER A 213 5.29 1.72 -15.58
N VAL A 214 4.10 1.98 -15.03
CA VAL A 214 3.82 1.93 -13.59
C VAL A 214 2.83 0.80 -13.35
N MET A 215 3.21 -0.18 -12.54
CA MET A 215 2.32 -1.27 -12.13
C MET A 215 2.18 -1.28 -10.62
N ASN A 216 1.01 -0.88 -10.15
CA ASN A 216 0.66 -0.97 -8.73
C ASN A 216 -0.05 -2.28 -8.46
N SER A 217 0.23 -2.91 -7.32
CA SER A 217 -0.51 -4.07 -6.85
C SER A 217 -0.93 -3.91 -5.38
N GLN A 218 -1.98 -4.63 -5.01
CA GLN A 218 -2.49 -4.72 -3.65
C GLN A 218 -3.16 -6.07 -3.42
N ILE A 219 -3.19 -6.54 -2.18
CA ILE A 219 -3.94 -7.73 -1.77
C ILE A 219 -5.23 -7.30 -1.09
N ILE A 220 -6.36 -7.81 -1.58
CA ILE A 220 -7.70 -7.61 -1.02
C ILE A 220 -8.31 -8.99 -0.83
N ASN A 221 -8.66 -9.35 0.41
CA ASN A 221 -9.27 -10.64 0.75
C ASN A 221 -8.49 -11.86 0.21
N GLY A 222 -7.15 -11.80 0.25
CA GLY A 222 -6.27 -12.87 -0.23
C GLY A 222 -6.10 -12.92 -1.76
N GLU A 223 -6.70 -12.00 -2.51
CA GLU A 223 -6.54 -11.89 -3.96
C GLU A 223 -5.68 -10.69 -4.33
N MET A 224 -4.74 -10.90 -5.24
CA MET A 224 -3.96 -9.81 -5.83
C MET A 224 -4.77 -9.08 -6.88
N THR A 225 -4.85 -7.76 -6.74
CA THR A 225 -5.35 -6.85 -7.77
C THR A 225 -4.23 -5.94 -8.24
N THR A 226 -4.27 -5.56 -9.52
CA THR A 226 -3.26 -4.70 -10.14
C THR A 226 -3.91 -3.50 -10.83
N LEU A 227 -3.15 -2.41 -10.93
CA LEU A 227 -3.50 -1.22 -11.68
C LEU A 227 -2.29 -0.78 -12.49
N GLN A 228 -2.47 -0.73 -13.81
CA GLN A 228 -1.43 -0.31 -14.74
C GLN A 228 -1.61 1.17 -15.13
N GLY A 229 -0.48 1.85 -15.26
CA GLY A 229 -0.40 3.21 -15.75
C GLY A 229 0.92 3.49 -16.46
N THR A 230 1.06 4.73 -16.90
CA THR A 230 2.26 5.24 -17.56
C THR A 230 2.65 6.56 -16.92
N ALA A 231 3.93 6.72 -16.60
CA ALA A 231 4.53 7.96 -16.13
C ALA A 231 5.38 8.58 -17.24
N VAL A 232 5.23 9.89 -17.44
CA VAL A 232 6.08 10.69 -18.31
C VAL A 232 6.65 11.85 -17.49
N VAL A 233 7.86 12.29 -17.83
CA VAL A 233 8.48 13.46 -17.18
C VAL A 233 7.55 14.67 -17.33
N ALA A 234 7.16 15.28 -16.21
CA ALA A 234 6.25 16.43 -16.21
C ALA A 234 6.96 17.73 -16.59
N ARG A 235 8.27 17.82 -16.30
CA ARG A 235 9.11 18.99 -16.52
C ARG A 235 10.50 18.58 -17.01
N ASP A 236 10.95 19.18 -18.10
CA ASP A 236 12.30 18.99 -18.65
C ASP A 236 13.33 19.87 -17.90
N ASP A 237 13.31 19.80 -16.56
CA ASP A 237 14.22 20.54 -15.67
C ASP A 237 15.08 19.61 -14.78
N GLY A 238 15.02 18.30 -15.04
CA GLY A 238 15.76 17.28 -14.31
C GLY A 238 15.19 16.93 -12.94
N THR A 239 14.05 17.50 -12.53
CA THR A 239 13.42 17.16 -11.25
C THR A 239 12.66 15.83 -11.32
N GLY A 240 12.54 15.16 -10.17
CA GLY A 240 11.76 13.93 -10.02
C GLY A 240 10.25 14.18 -10.03
N GLU A 241 9.72 14.81 -11.07
CA GLU A 241 8.31 15.14 -11.25
C GLU A 241 7.74 14.46 -12.50
N PHE A 242 6.64 13.73 -12.32
CA PHE A 242 6.06 12.90 -13.37
C PHE A 242 4.56 13.11 -13.47
N GLU A 243 4.05 13.26 -14.70
CA GLU A 243 2.62 13.11 -14.97
C GLU A 243 2.33 11.61 -15.13
N VAL A 244 1.54 11.07 -14.21
CA VAL A 244 1.17 9.66 -14.20
C VAL A 244 -0.26 9.51 -14.68
N SER A 245 -0.46 8.63 -15.65
CA SER A 245 -1.75 8.28 -16.23
C SER A 245 -2.13 6.87 -15.83
N PHE A 246 -3.23 6.71 -15.09
CA PHE A 246 -3.83 5.40 -14.81
C PHE A 246 -5.07 5.19 -15.65
N ASN A 247 -5.26 3.97 -16.17
CA ASN A 247 -6.51 3.57 -16.81
C ASN A 247 -7.42 2.93 -15.75
N VAL A 248 -8.48 3.63 -15.37
CA VAL A 248 -9.46 3.17 -14.39
C VAL A 248 -10.82 3.11 -15.07
N ASN A 249 -11.41 1.92 -15.20
CA ASN A 249 -12.72 1.71 -15.85
C ASN A 249 -12.82 2.32 -17.26
N ASN A 250 -11.77 2.16 -18.08
CA ASN A 250 -11.63 2.75 -19.42
C ASN A 250 -11.56 4.29 -19.45
N GLU A 251 -11.35 4.95 -18.31
CA GLU A 251 -11.07 6.38 -18.21
C GLU A 251 -9.61 6.61 -17.84
N ILE A 252 -8.94 7.46 -18.61
CA ILE A 252 -7.57 7.88 -18.29
C ILE A 252 -7.62 8.98 -17.24
N ARG A 253 -7.10 8.69 -16.06
CA ARG A 253 -6.94 9.65 -14.96
C ARG A 253 -5.49 10.06 -14.86
N ARG A 254 -5.23 11.36 -14.93
CA ARG A 254 -3.90 11.96 -14.85
C ARG A 254 -3.68 12.63 -13.51
N SER A 255 -2.48 12.52 -12.96
CA SER A 255 -2.07 13.23 -11.75
C SER A 255 -0.56 13.41 -11.73
N ASN A 256 -0.10 14.51 -11.16
CA ASN A 256 1.33 14.76 -10.99
C ASN A 256 1.83 14.12 -9.70
N TYR A 257 2.96 13.43 -9.80
CA TYR A 257 3.66 12.80 -8.70
C TYR A 257 5.07 13.37 -8.59
N TYR A 258 5.48 13.66 -7.36
CA TYR A 258 6.75 14.28 -7.02
C TYR A 258 7.53 13.33 -6.12
N VAL A 259 8.71 12.92 -6.53
CA VAL A 259 9.65 12.22 -5.65
C VAL A 259 10.38 13.27 -4.82
N LEU A 260 9.93 13.50 -3.60
CA LEU A 260 10.45 14.58 -2.74
C LEU A 260 11.72 14.19 -1.97
N ALA A 261 11.95 12.89 -1.79
CA ALA A 261 13.18 12.35 -1.22
C ALA A 261 13.39 10.92 -1.72
N THR A 262 14.61 10.55 -2.06
CA THR A 262 15.00 9.15 -2.26
C THR A 262 16.52 9.05 -2.27
N ASN A 263 17.04 7.90 -1.86
CA ASN A 263 18.43 7.53 -2.12
C ASN A 263 18.55 6.40 -3.15
N TYR A 264 17.45 6.06 -3.84
CA TYR A 264 17.28 4.99 -4.84
C TYR A 264 17.42 3.56 -4.32
N LEU A 265 18.20 3.35 -3.25
CA LEU A 265 18.63 2.05 -2.76
C LEU A 265 17.81 1.50 -1.59
N SER A 266 17.24 2.37 -0.75
CA SER A 266 16.47 1.94 0.43
C SER A 266 15.11 2.58 0.53
N TYR A 267 14.98 3.89 0.31
CA TYR A 267 13.72 4.61 0.55
C TYR A 267 13.34 5.60 -0.55
N ALA A 268 12.04 5.92 -0.61
CA ALA A 268 11.52 7.07 -1.34
C ALA A 268 10.30 7.68 -0.62
N LEU A 269 10.14 8.99 -0.76
CA LEU A 269 8.96 9.75 -0.36
C LEU A 269 8.32 10.33 -1.62
N VAL A 270 7.09 9.94 -1.90
CA VAL A 270 6.33 10.40 -3.07
C VAL A 270 5.15 11.25 -2.59
N TYR A 271 4.91 12.36 -3.26
CA TYR A 271 3.83 13.30 -3.00
C TYR A 271 2.99 13.51 -4.26
N SER A 272 1.70 13.79 -4.08
CA SER A 272 0.84 14.30 -5.14
C SER A 272 -0.13 15.34 -4.58
N CYS A 273 -0.55 16.27 -5.43
CA CYS A 273 -1.53 17.28 -5.05
C CYS A 273 -2.42 17.63 -6.23
N VAL A 274 -3.73 17.68 -5.99
CA VAL A 274 -4.71 18.16 -6.96
C VAL A 274 -5.61 19.21 -6.32
N ASN A 275 -5.85 20.30 -7.05
CA ASN A 275 -6.83 21.30 -6.64
C ASN A 275 -8.24 20.71 -6.75
N VAL A 276 -9.03 20.85 -5.69
CA VAL A 276 -10.43 20.45 -5.61
C VAL A 276 -11.27 21.65 -5.17
N ASP A 277 -12.59 21.52 -5.20
CA ASP A 277 -13.52 22.60 -4.79
C ASP A 277 -13.21 23.93 -5.50
N ASN A 278 -13.07 23.89 -6.83
CA ASN A 278 -12.69 25.02 -7.68
C ASN A 278 -11.39 25.74 -7.27
N GLY A 279 -10.47 25.04 -6.60
CA GLY A 279 -9.18 25.57 -6.15
C GLY A 279 -9.19 26.16 -4.74
N ASN A 280 -10.31 26.08 -4.01
CA ASN A 280 -10.38 26.50 -2.61
C ASN A 280 -9.75 25.48 -1.66
N LYS A 281 -9.59 24.24 -2.11
CA LYS A 281 -8.98 23.14 -1.36
C LYS A 281 -7.97 22.41 -2.23
N GLN A 282 -7.07 21.72 -1.55
CA GLN A 282 -6.12 20.80 -2.15
C GLN A 282 -6.34 19.40 -1.59
N ARG A 283 -6.32 18.39 -2.46
CA ARG A 283 -6.29 16.99 -2.06
C ARG A 283 -4.86 16.48 -2.20
N VAL A 284 -4.30 16.01 -1.10
CA VAL A 284 -2.90 15.57 -1.00
C VAL A 284 -2.83 14.05 -0.94
N GLY A 285 -1.95 13.47 -1.74
CA GLY A 285 -1.48 12.10 -1.60
C GLY A 285 -0.03 12.07 -1.16
N SER A 286 0.34 11.09 -0.34
CA SER A 286 1.73 10.85 0.01
C SER A 286 1.99 9.37 0.28
N TRP A 287 3.18 8.89 -0.07
CA TRP A 287 3.60 7.50 0.09
C TRP A 287 5.05 7.42 0.58
N LYS A 288 5.27 6.66 1.64
CA LYS A 288 6.60 6.24 2.11
C LYS A 288 6.90 4.87 1.53
N LEU A 289 7.94 4.77 0.73
CA LEU A 289 8.32 3.56 0.00
C LEU A 289 9.66 3.03 0.50
N SER A 290 9.83 1.70 0.46
CA SER A 290 11.06 0.98 0.81
C SER A 290 11.42 -0.07 -0.24
N ARG A 291 12.71 -0.34 -0.43
CA ARG A 291 13.18 -1.48 -1.24
C ARG A 291 13.07 -2.83 -0.51
N SER A 292 13.14 -2.84 0.83
CA SER A 292 13.12 -4.05 1.66
C SER A 292 11.77 -4.30 2.35
N GLY A 293 10.87 -3.32 2.34
CA GLY A 293 9.60 -3.35 3.10
C GLY A 293 9.74 -2.82 4.52
N THR A 294 10.93 -2.41 4.92
CA THR A 294 11.22 -1.73 6.19
C THR A 294 12.04 -0.48 5.95
N LEU A 295 11.91 0.53 6.81
CA LEU A 295 12.70 1.76 6.75
C LEU A 295 13.70 1.76 7.91
N THR A 296 14.96 2.05 7.63
CA THR A 296 15.97 2.22 8.68
C THR A 296 15.74 3.55 9.42
N ALA A 297 16.34 3.71 10.60
CA ALA A 297 16.27 4.99 11.33
C ALA A 297 16.80 6.18 10.52
N GLN A 298 17.80 5.96 9.66
CA GLN A 298 18.34 6.98 8.77
C GLN A 298 17.34 7.33 7.65
N ASP A 299 16.68 6.34 7.06
CA ASP A 299 15.65 6.55 6.04
C ASP A 299 14.48 7.35 6.60
N ILE A 300 14.02 6.98 7.80
CA ILE A 300 12.94 7.68 8.52
C ILE A 300 13.32 9.14 8.77
N ALA A 301 14.51 9.40 9.33
CA ALA A 301 14.96 10.77 9.58
C ALA A 301 15.03 11.62 8.30
N ALA A 302 15.44 11.03 7.18
CA ALA A 302 15.48 11.72 5.89
C ALA A 302 14.08 12.03 5.33
N ILE A 303 13.12 11.13 5.52
CA ILE A 303 11.72 11.34 5.17
C ILE A 303 11.11 12.43 6.05
N ASP A 304 11.28 12.35 7.37
CA ASP A 304 10.69 13.28 8.34
C ASP A 304 11.19 14.72 8.15
N ALA A 305 12.46 14.89 7.77
CA ALA A 305 13.03 16.19 7.42
C ALA A 305 12.36 16.83 6.20
N VAL A 306 11.84 16.03 5.26
CA VAL A 306 11.11 16.53 4.08
C VAL A 306 9.63 16.72 4.39
N VAL A 307 9.01 15.81 5.14
CA VAL A 307 7.62 15.94 5.61
C VAL A 307 7.44 17.25 6.39
N SER A 308 8.31 17.53 7.37
CA SER A 308 8.20 18.71 8.24
C SER A 308 8.34 20.07 7.55
N ARG A 309 8.96 20.13 6.36
CA ARG A 309 9.20 21.39 5.62
C ARG A 309 8.32 21.56 4.38
N THR A 310 7.48 20.58 4.06
CA THR A 310 6.69 20.59 2.83
C THR A 310 5.23 20.86 3.18
N GLN A 311 4.72 22.03 2.77
CA GLN A 311 3.32 22.37 2.99
C GLN A 311 2.40 21.30 2.38
N GLY A 312 1.47 20.80 3.18
CA GLY A 312 0.55 19.74 2.80
C GLY A 312 0.96 18.35 3.28
N LEU A 313 2.19 18.19 3.80
CA LEU A 313 2.63 16.98 4.48
C LEU A 313 2.64 17.16 5.99
N HIS A 314 2.05 16.19 6.67
CA HIS A 314 1.96 16.03 8.11
C HIS A 314 2.07 14.55 8.49
N GLU A 315 2.82 14.23 9.55
CA GLU A 315 3.10 12.84 9.91
C GLU A 315 1.84 12.08 10.36
N ASP A 316 0.99 12.73 11.16
CA ASP A 316 -0.24 12.11 11.71
C ASP A 316 -1.27 11.68 10.65
N TYR A 317 -1.07 12.03 9.38
CA TYR A 317 -1.95 11.64 8.28
C TYR A 317 -1.53 10.34 7.58
N TYR A 318 -0.34 9.81 7.89
CA TYR A 318 0.07 8.51 7.35
C TYR A 318 -0.62 7.37 8.09
N GLN A 319 -1.16 6.44 7.33
CA GLN A 319 -1.53 5.10 7.78
C GLN A 319 -0.44 4.11 7.35
N THR A 320 -0.07 3.20 8.25
CA THR A 320 0.84 2.10 7.94
C THR A 320 0.18 1.12 6.97
N THR A 321 0.93 0.67 5.97
CA THR A 321 0.52 -0.40 5.07
C THR A 321 1.05 -1.71 5.62
N ASP A 322 0.19 -2.71 5.81
CA ASP A 322 0.59 -4.01 6.33
C ASP A 322 1.41 -4.79 5.28
N GLN A 323 2.57 -5.27 5.72
CA GLN A 323 3.57 -5.98 4.93
C GLN A 323 3.90 -7.37 5.52
N SER A 324 3.09 -7.85 6.46
CA SER A 324 3.26 -9.17 7.06
C SER A 324 3.16 -10.28 6.01
N ALA A 325 3.86 -11.40 6.27
CA ALA A 325 3.86 -12.54 5.36
C ALA A 325 2.44 -13.11 5.15
N GLU A 326 1.60 -13.08 6.18
CA GLU A 326 0.20 -13.52 6.13
C GLU A 326 -0.63 -12.62 5.19
N THR A 327 -0.59 -11.30 5.39
CA THR A 327 -1.32 -10.35 4.55
C THR A 327 -0.82 -10.30 3.10
N CYS A 328 0.48 -10.53 2.91
CA CYS A 328 1.09 -10.59 1.58
C CYS A 328 0.92 -11.94 0.87
N PHE A 329 0.38 -12.96 1.53
CA PHE A 329 0.20 -14.26 0.91
C PHE A 329 -1.03 -14.27 -0.01
N TYR A 330 -0.84 -14.82 -1.20
CA TYR A 330 -1.91 -15.07 -2.17
C TYR A 330 -1.49 -16.22 -3.08
N TYR A 331 -2.48 -16.87 -3.69
CA TYR A 331 -2.27 -17.86 -4.74
C TYR A 331 -2.31 -17.16 -6.11
N PRO A 332 -1.20 -17.07 -6.86
CA PRO A 332 -1.18 -16.42 -8.16
C PRO A 332 -2.08 -17.14 -9.19
N ASN A 333 -2.48 -16.45 -10.26
CA ASN A 333 -2.98 -17.18 -11.42
C ASN A 333 -1.78 -17.74 -12.19
N ILE A 334 -1.64 -19.07 -12.25
CA ILE A 334 -0.47 -19.74 -12.82
C ILE A 334 -0.89 -20.48 -14.08
N ALA A 335 -0.22 -20.21 -15.21
CA ALA A 335 -0.47 -20.92 -16.45
C ALA A 335 -0.03 -22.39 -16.34
N LEU A 336 -0.63 -23.27 -17.16
CA LEU A 336 -0.41 -24.73 -17.08
C LEU A 336 1.07 -25.17 -17.23
N ASN A 337 1.90 -24.36 -17.88
CA ASN A 337 3.30 -24.71 -18.15
C ASN A 337 4.29 -23.86 -17.35
N ASP A 338 3.82 -23.08 -16.38
CA ASP A 338 4.67 -22.24 -15.53
C ASP A 338 5.00 -22.94 -14.20
N ASP A 339 6.14 -22.56 -13.64
CA ASP A 339 6.58 -22.94 -12.30
C ASP A 339 5.67 -22.34 -11.22
N ILE A 340 5.55 -23.05 -10.11
CA ILE A 340 4.75 -22.57 -8.97
C ILE A 340 5.61 -21.66 -8.08
N ILE A 341 5.54 -20.36 -8.36
CA ILE A 341 6.24 -19.33 -7.57
C ILE A 341 5.23 -18.63 -6.66
N LEU A 342 5.39 -18.82 -5.35
CA LEU A 342 4.53 -18.22 -4.32
C LEU A 342 5.23 -17.03 -3.63
N PRO A 343 4.47 -16.05 -3.11
CA PRO A 343 5.03 -15.00 -2.27
C PRO A 343 5.59 -15.55 -0.95
N GLY A 344 6.63 -14.89 -0.44
CA GLY A 344 7.32 -15.22 0.81
C GLY A 344 8.58 -16.06 0.62
N GLN A 345 9.20 -16.45 1.74
CA GLN A 345 10.39 -17.30 1.79
C GLN A 345 10.03 -18.72 2.22
N CYS A 346 10.87 -19.69 1.88
CA CYS A 346 10.75 -21.08 2.30
C CYS A 346 10.78 -21.21 3.82
N ASP A 347 9.84 -21.97 4.36
CA ASP A 347 9.83 -22.37 5.76
C ASP A 347 11.02 -23.29 6.06
N GLN A 348 11.94 -22.80 6.88
CA GLN A 348 13.15 -23.52 7.28
C GLN A 348 12.89 -24.58 8.37
N THR A 349 11.66 -24.66 8.89
CA THR A 349 11.27 -25.60 9.95
C THR A 349 10.72 -26.93 9.40
N VAL A 350 10.54 -27.04 8.08
CA VAL A 350 10.08 -28.27 7.44
C VAL A 350 11.15 -29.36 7.58
N SER A 351 10.79 -30.49 8.20
CA SER A 351 11.69 -31.63 8.39
C SER A 351 11.26 -32.89 7.60
N GLY A 352 9.99 -33.00 7.21
CA GLY A 352 9.41 -34.26 6.71
C GLY A 352 8.93 -35.15 7.86
N ILE A 353 8.43 -36.36 7.54
CA ILE A 353 7.92 -37.29 8.55
C ILE A 353 9.04 -37.77 9.51
N PRO A 354 8.75 -37.98 10.80
CA PRO A 354 9.70 -38.59 11.71
C PRO A 354 9.92 -40.08 11.39
N ASP A 355 11.03 -40.63 11.88
CA ASP A 355 11.38 -42.06 11.78
C ASP A 355 11.30 -42.62 10.35
N PHE A 356 11.75 -41.84 9.37
CA PHE A 356 11.74 -42.22 7.96
C PHE A 356 12.67 -43.39 7.68
N ASP A 357 12.12 -44.50 7.20
CA ASP A 357 12.87 -45.69 6.82
C ASP A 357 13.06 -45.77 5.30
N VAL A 358 14.26 -45.42 4.83
CA VAL A 358 14.62 -45.49 3.42
C VAL A 358 14.55 -46.90 2.85
N ASN A 359 14.80 -47.93 3.66
CA ASN A 359 14.77 -49.32 3.20
C ASN A 359 13.34 -49.75 2.90
N GLN A 360 12.35 -49.20 3.61
CA GLN A 360 10.94 -49.40 3.27
C GLN A 360 10.51 -48.52 2.08
N PHE A 361 11.14 -47.36 1.91
CA PHE A 361 10.85 -46.45 0.80
C PHE A 361 11.41 -46.91 -0.56
N GLN A 362 12.35 -47.86 -0.58
CA GLN A 362 13.00 -48.35 -1.80
C GLN A 362 12.03 -48.87 -2.87
N GLY A 363 12.51 -49.04 -4.09
CA GLY A 363 11.75 -49.59 -5.22
C GLY A 363 11.12 -48.52 -6.10
N ASN A 364 10.13 -48.92 -6.89
CA ASN A 364 9.50 -48.06 -7.89
C ASN A 364 8.41 -47.18 -7.26
N TRP A 365 8.34 -45.94 -7.73
CA TRP A 365 7.29 -44.97 -7.43
C TRP A 365 6.87 -44.25 -8.71
N TYR A 366 5.58 -44.19 -8.97
CA TYR A 366 4.97 -43.47 -10.09
C TYR A 366 4.53 -42.09 -9.65
N GLN A 367 4.83 -41.06 -10.44
CA GLN A 367 4.28 -39.73 -10.20
C GLN A 367 2.85 -39.69 -10.74
N ILE A 368 1.87 -39.43 -9.88
CA ILE A 368 0.45 -39.36 -10.24
C ILE A 368 0.03 -37.91 -10.47
N LYS A 369 0.46 -37.02 -9.57
CA LYS A 369 0.30 -35.57 -9.71
C LYS A 369 1.59 -34.88 -9.33
N ARG A 370 1.85 -33.72 -9.95
CA ARG A 370 3.00 -32.88 -9.64
C ARG A 370 2.65 -31.40 -9.62
N TYR A 371 3.42 -30.64 -8.88
CA TYR A 371 3.17 -29.24 -8.53
C TYR A 371 4.19 -28.33 -9.24
N ASP A 372 4.28 -28.52 -10.56
CA ASP A 372 5.22 -27.89 -11.50
C ASP A 372 4.82 -28.31 -12.94
N PRO A 373 5.43 -27.77 -14.02
CA PRO A 373 5.03 -28.09 -15.40
C PRO A 373 5.05 -29.57 -15.74
N VAL A 374 3.93 -30.07 -16.30
CA VAL A 374 3.83 -31.42 -16.85
C VAL A 374 4.03 -31.33 -18.35
N THR A 375 5.24 -31.66 -18.81
CA THR A 375 5.59 -31.66 -20.23
C THR A 375 5.76 -33.08 -20.80
N THR A 376 5.70 -34.11 -19.94
CA THR A 376 6.02 -35.50 -20.25
C THR A 376 5.02 -36.45 -19.59
N THR A 377 5.01 -37.71 -20.03
CA THR A 377 4.12 -38.75 -19.52
C THR A 377 4.92 -39.89 -18.90
N CYS A 378 4.24 -40.82 -18.22
CA CYS A 378 4.85 -42.05 -17.68
C CYS A 378 6.04 -41.77 -16.74
N VAL A 379 5.92 -40.72 -15.93
CA VAL A 379 7.03 -40.24 -15.09
C VAL A 379 7.10 -41.09 -13.82
N GLY A 380 8.30 -41.58 -13.50
CA GLY A 380 8.53 -42.36 -12.30
C GLY A 380 9.98 -42.35 -11.85
N GLY A 381 10.22 -43.04 -10.74
CA GLY A 381 11.55 -43.18 -10.18
C GLY A 381 11.71 -44.51 -9.45
N ARG A 382 12.92 -45.06 -9.51
CA ARG A 382 13.35 -46.20 -8.70
C ARG A 382 14.43 -45.75 -7.72
N PHE A 383 14.19 -46.03 -6.45
CA PHE A 383 15.10 -45.68 -5.36
C PHE A 383 15.75 -46.96 -4.82
N THR A 384 17.08 -46.99 -4.76
CA THR A 384 17.84 -48.14 -4.26
C THR A 384 18.80 -47.66 -3.18
N PRO A 385 18.51 -47.93 -1.89
CA PRO A 385 19.40 -47.60 -0.80
C PRO A 385 20.75 -48.31 -0.92
N GLU A 386 21.81 -47.59 -0.59
CA GLU A 386 23.18 -48.05 -0.40
C GLU A 386 23.62 -47.72 1.04
N SER A 387 24.90 -47.94 1.41
CA SER A 387 25.33 -47.75 2.79
C SER A 387 25.13 -46.32 3.31
N ASP A 388 25.47 -45.31 2.50
CA ASP A 388 25.41 -43.89 2.87
C ASP A 388 24.72 -43.01 1.80
N SER A 389 24.11 -43.65 0.80
CA SER A 389 23.50 -43.01 -0.38
C SER A 389 22.23 -43.72 -0.83
N ILE A 390 21.48 -43.07 -1.71
CA ILE A 390 20.37 -43.67 -2.47
C ILE A 390 20.74 -43.54 -3.94
N ASN A 391 20.77 -44.64 -4.68
CA ASN A 391 20.79 -44.57 -6.14
C ASN A 391 19.37 -44.29 -6.65
N ILE A 392 19.23 -43.27 -7.50
CA ILE A 392 17.96 -42.81 -8.03
C ILE A 392 17.98 -42.95 -9.55
N ILE A 393 17.10 -43.79 -10.09
CA ILE A 393 16.83 -43.84 -11.54
C ILE A 393 15.51 -43.15 -11.77
N SER A 394 15.52 -42.00 -12.43
CA SER A 394 14.30 -41.31 -12.89
C SER A 394 14.04 -41.65 -14.35
N TYR A 395 12.78 -41.85 -14.71
CA TYR A 395 12.38 -42.13 -16.08
C TYR A 395 11.10 -41.37 -16.46
N GLU A 396 11.00 -41.03 -17.73
CA GLU A 396 9.87 -40.32 -18.33
C GLU A 396 9.76 -40.67 -19.82
N VAL A 397 8.57 -40.53 -20.41
CA VAL A 397 8.37 -40.65 -21.86
C VAL A 397 8.27 -39.26 -22.47
N VAL A 398 9.21 -38.94 -23.37
CA VAL A 398 9.29 -37.66 -24.07
C VAL A 398 9.09 -37.92 -25.56
N ASN A 399 8.08 -37.32 -26.17
CA ASN A 399 7.76 -37.53 -27.59
C ASN A 399 7.62 -39.01 -27.99
N GLY A 400 7.16 -39.86 -27.08
CA GLY A 400 6.98 -41.31 -27.30
C GLY A 400 8.23 -42.16 -27.07
N GLU A 401 9.36 -41.56 -26.68
CA GLU A 401 10.60 -42.28 -26.36
C GLU A 401 10.88 -42.27 -24.84
N LEU A 402 11.29 -43.42 -24.31
CA LEU A 402 11.73 -43.56 -22.93
C LEU A 402 13.06 -42.83 -22.70
N SER A 403 13.02 -41.85 -21.80
CA SER A 403 14.18 -41.12 -21.29
C SER A 403 14.49 -41.61 -19.87
N ILE A 404 15.76 -41.88 -19.59
CA ILE A 404 16.25 -42.36 -18.30
C ILE A 404 17.38 -41.45 -17.83
N LYS A 405 17.34 -41.06 -16.55
CA LYS A 405 18.36 -40.27 -15.88
C LYS A 405 18.77 -40.96 -14.59
N GLU A 406 20.07 -41.08 -14.38
CA GLU A 406 20.65 -41.58 -13.13
C GLU A 406 21.07 -40.42 -12.23
N GLY A 407 20.83 -40.58 -10.94
CA GLY A 407 21.16 -39.61 -9.91
C GLY A 407 21.50 -40.31 -8.61
N THR A 408 21.97 -39.52 -7.64
CA THR A 408 22.24 -40.01 -6.29
C THR A 408 21.49 -39.18 -5.27
N GLY A 409 21.19 -39.76 -4.12
CA GLY A 409 20.55 -39.11 -3.00
C GLY A 409 21.37 -39.31 -1.73
N ARG A 410 21.33 -38.33 -0.83
CA ARG A 410 21.90 -38.44 0.53
C ARG A 410 20.78 -38.27 1.55
N ILE A 411 20.78 -39.11 2.56
CA ILE A 411 19.81 -39.04 3.66
C ILE A 411 20.45 -38.30 4.80
N ASN A 412 19.68 -37.44 5.47
CA ASN A 412 20.12 -36.87 6.73
C ASN A 412 20.05 -37.91 7.85
N THR A 413 21.17 -38.60 8.12
CA THR A 413 21.25 -39.67 9.13
C THR A 413 21.25 -39.16 10.58
N THR A 414 21.31 -37.84 10.78
CA THR A 414 21.43 -37.23 12.12
C THR A 414 20.12 -37.24 12.91
N ASN A 415 18.97 -37.27 12.24
CA ASN A 415 17.67 -37.04 12.87
C ASN A 415 16.53 -37.96 12.37
N ASN A 416 16.80 -38.90 11.46
CA ASN A 416 15.83 -39.83 10.86
C ASN A 416 14.55 -39.17 10.32
N PHE A 417 14.58 -37.87 9.99
CA PHE A 417 13.44 -37.26 9.31
C PHE A 417 13.46 -37.60 7.82
N GLY A 418 12.29 -37.58 7.19
CA GLY A 418 12.10 -37.79 5.76
C GLY A 418 12.67 -36.64 4.93
N GLN A 419 13.98 -36.45 4.94
CA GLN A 419 14.71 -35.43 4.21
C GLN A 419 15.80 -36.10 3.36
N ILE A 420 15.68 -35.95 2.04
CA ILE A 420 16.59 -36.51 1.05
C ILE A 420 17.19 -35.36 0.25
N THR A 421 18.52 -35.25 0.23
CA THR A 421 19.23 -34.35 -0.69
C THR A 421 19.47 -35.10 -1.99
N VAL A 422 18.71 -34.77 -3.02
CA VAL A 422 18.80 -35.35 -4.36
C VAL A 422 19.85 -34.59 -5.15
N ILE A 423 20.78 -35.32 -5.76
CA ILE A 423 21.92 -34.82 -6.53
C ILE A 423 21.77 -35.35 -7.95
N LEU A 424 21.44 -34.47 -8.88
CA LEU A 424 21.25 -34.80 -10.30
C LEU A 424 22.30 -34.10 -11.17
N PRO A 425 22.88 -34.78 -12.16
CA PRO A 425 23.83 -34.16 -13.08
C PRO A 425 23.13 -33.14 -13.98
N VAL A 426 23.75 -31.97 -14.15
CA VAL A 426 23.27 -30.93 -15.04
C VAL A 426 23.68 -31.29 -16.47
N ALA A 427 22.69 -31.45 -17.35
CA ALA A 427 22.90 -31.91 -18.73
C ALA A 427 23.93 -31.06 -19.48
N GLY A 428 24.98 -31.70 -20.00
CA GLY A 428 26.04 -31.03 -20.75
C GLY A 428 27.09 -30.31 -19.90
N SER A 429 27.11 -30.52 -18.58
CA SER A 429 28.13 -30.01 -17.68
C SER A 429 28.65 -31.11 -16.73
N GLU A 430 29.78 -30.86 -16.06
CA GLU A 430 30.27 -31.69 -14.95
C GLU A 430 29.64 -31.29 -13.60
N GLU A 431 28.73 -30.30 -13.58
CA GLU A 431 28.08 -29.81 -12.37
C GLU A 431 26.86 -30.67 -12.00
N SER A 432 26.53 -30.71 -10.72
CA SER A 432 25.32 -31.32 -10.20
C SER A 432 24.47 -30.28 -9.46
N ALA A 433 23.15 -30.40 -9.58
CA ALA A 433 22.21 -29.59 -8.81
C ALA A 433 21.73 -30.39 -7.59
N ASP A 434 21.89 -29.79 -6.42
CA ASP A 434 21.42 -30.34 -5.15
C ASP A 434 20.01 -29.81 -4.86
N THR A 435 19.04 -30.71 -4.69
CA THR A 435 17.67 -30.38 -4.31
C THR A 435 17.30 -31.10 -3.03
N ILE A 436 16.88 -30.34 -2.01
CA ILE A 436 16.36 -30.93 -0.77
C ILE A 436 14.89 -31.30 -0.98
N VAL A 437 14.57 -32.57 -0.76
CA VAL A 437 13.23 -33.13 -0.87
C VAL A 437 12.78 -33.65 0.50
N TYR A 438 11.62 -33.18 0.94
CA TYR A 438 10.97 -33.59 2.17
C TYR A 438 9.83 -34.56 1.85
N ILE A 439 9.85 -35.74 2.46
CA ILE A 439 8.73 -36.69 2.45
C ILE A 439 7.76 -36.28 3.54
N LEU A 440 6.63 -35.69 3.15
CA LEU A 440 5.65 -35.12 4.06
C LEU A 440 4.63 -36.13 4.57
N ALA A 441 4.38 -37.18 3.79
CA ALA A 441 3.56 -38.33 4.20
C ALA A 441 3.93 -39.54 3.35
N THR A 442 3.91 -40.73 3.94
CA THR A 442 3.97 -42.00 3.22
C THR A 442 3.55 -43.15 4.15
N ASP A 443 2.95 -44.18 3.59
CA ASP A 443 2.74 -45.48 4.24
C ASP A 443 3.73 -46.55 3.73
N TYR A 444 4.74 -46.11 2.96
CA TYR A 444 5.76 -46.90 2.26
C TYR A 444 5.26 -47.88 1.19
N THR A 445 3.99 -48.28 1.25
CA THR A 445 3.43 -49.43 0.53
C THR A 445 2.38 -49.05 -0.51
N SER A 446 1.81 -47.85 -0.45
CA SER A 446 0.83 -47.38 -1.43
C SER A 446 1.07 -45.95 -1.91
N TYR A 447 1.39 -44.99 -1.02
CA TYR A 447 1.50 -43.58 -1.40
C TYR A 447 2.68 -42.85 -0.74
N ALA A 448 3.08 -41.74 -1.35
CA ALA A 448 3.93 -40.75 -0.71
C ALA A 448 3.65 -39.32 -1.23
N LEU A 449 3.88 -38.32 -0.40
CA LEU A 449 3.90 -36.90 -0.79
C LEU A 449 5.31 -36.36 -0.57
N ALA A 450 5.97 -35.96 -1.64
CA ALA A 450 7.27 -35.30 -1.61
C ALA A 450 7.11 -33.79 -1.86
N TYR A 451 7.97 -32.98 -1.26
CA TYR A 451 7.92 -31.52 -1.29
C TYR A 451 9.34 -30.93 -1.35
N SER A 452 9.51 -29.84 -2.09
CA SER A 452 10.74 -29.06 -2.13
C SER A 452 10.41 -27.58 -2.23
N CYS A 453 11.29 -26.75 -1.69
CA CYS A 453 11.16 -25.30 -1.72
C CYS A 453 12.52 -24.64 -1.91
N THR A 454 12.58 -23.69 -2.83
CA THR A 454 13.78 -22.88 -3.08
C THR A 454 13.40 -21.40 -3.12
N ASN A 455 14.15 -20.53 -2.43
CA ASN A 455 13.94 -19.08 -2.53
C ASN A 455 14.45 -18.58 -3.89
N VAL A 456 13.59 -17.93 -4.66
CA VAL A 456 13.94 -17.35 -5.98
C VAL A 456 14.56 -15.97 -5.80
N ASN A 457 14.03 -15.19 -4.85
CA ASN A 457 14.55 -13.89 -4.42
C ASN A 457 14.07 -13.63 -2.98
N ALA A 458 14.29 -12.42 -2.45
CA ALA A 458 13.92 -12.05 -1.07
C ALA A 458 12.41 -12.11 -0.76
N PHE A 459 11.55 -12.16 -1.77
CA PHE A 459 10.09 -12.06 -1.62
C PHE A 459 9.32 -13.22 -2.25
N GLN A 460 10.00 -14.15 -2.91
CA GLN A 460 9.36 -15.25 -3.65
C GLN A 460 10.10 -16.56 -3.45
N ARG A 461 9.32 -17.64 -3.42
CA ARG A 461 9.79 -19.01 -3.32
C ARG A 461 9.16 -19.88 -4.40
N GLN A 462 9.95 -20.76 -4.99
CA GLN A 462 9.47 -21.79 -5.88
C GLN A 462 9.10 -23.02 -5.04
N ILE A 463 7.91 -23.56 -5.28
CA ILE A 463 7.41 -24.78 -4.65
C ILE A 463 7.37 -25.88 -5.69
N ARG A 464 7.88 -27.06 -5.33
CA ARG A 464 7.69 -28.30 -6.08
C ARG A 464 7.13 -29.36 -5.14
N ALA A 465 6.21 -30.18 -5.62
CA ALA A 465 5.64 -31.28 -4.86
C ALA A 465 5.20 -32.39 -5.79
N TRP A 466 5.29 -33.64 -5.31
CA TRP A 466 4.98 -34.82 -6.09
C TRP A 466 4.13 -35.78 -5.27
N GLN A 467 2.97 -36.14 -5.81
CA GLN A 467 2.13 -37.21 -5.28
C GLN A 467 2.55 -38.52 -5.96
N LEU A 468 3.13 -39.41 -5.17
CA LEU A 468 3.72 -40.66 -5.62
C LEU A 468 2.83 -41.84 -5.23
N SER A 469 2.75 -42.84 -6.10
CA SER A 469 2.05 -44.10 -5.84
C SER A 469 2.94 -45.31 -6.14
N ARG A 470 2.70 -46.42 -5.46
CA ARG A 470 3.29 -47.73 -5.81
C ARG A 470 2.63 -48.35 -7.06
N GLY A 471 1.44 -47.88 -7.44
CA GLY A 471 0.76 -48.24 -8.67
C GLY A 471 0.65 -47.07 -9.66
N ARG A 472 0.14 -47.33 -10.86
CA ARG A 472 -0.11 -46.30 -11.89
C ARG A 472 -1.30 -45.37 -11.56
N THR A 473 -1.99 -45.61 -10.46
CA THR A 473 -3.06 -44.77 -9.92
C THR A 473 -2.86 -44.55 -8.42
N MET A 474 -3.40 -43.46 -7.87
CA MET A 474 -3.41 -43.24 -6.42
C MET A 474 -4.45 -44.15 -5.73
N SER A 475 -4.15 -44.62 -4.52
CA SER A 475 -5.11 -45.37 -3.69
C SER A 475 -6.08 -44.41 -2.96
N PRO A 476 -7.31 -44.83 -2.61
CA PRO A 476 -8.24 -43.99 -1.85
C PRO A 476 -7.68 -43.49 -0.51
N ASP A 477 -6.93 -44.36 0.18
CA ASP A 477 -6.27 -44.01 1.45
C ASP A 477 -5.16 -42.98 1.22
N GLY A 478 -4.41 -43.11 0.12
CA GLY A 478 -3.40 -42.15 -0.30
C GLY A 478 -3.98 -40.79 -0.66
N GLU A 479 -5.08 -40.75 -1.42
CA GLU A 479 -5.80 -39.51 -1.73
C GLU A 479 -6.23 -38.79 -0.45
N THR A 480 -6.82 -39.52 0.49
CA THR A 480 -7.30 -38.97 1.77
C THR A 480 -6.15 -38.42 2.61
N ALA A 481 -5.06 -39.19 2.75
CA ALA A 481 -3.91 -38.79 3.55
C ALA A 481 -3.19 -37.56 2.96
N ILE A 482 -2.97 -37.56 1.65
CA ILE A 482 -2.31 -36.44 0.95
C ILE A 482 -3.16 -35.19 1.02
N ALA A 483 -4.47 -35.29 0.80
CA ALA A 483 -5.39 -34.15 0.92
C ALA A 483 -5.35 -33.53 2.32
N GLY A 484 -5.25 -34.35 3.37
CA GLY A 484 -5.08 -33.88 4.75
C GLY A 484 -3.82 -33.04 4.96
N VAL A 485 -2.69 -33.43 4.36
CA VAL A 485 -1.43 -32.66 4.43
C VAL A 485 -1.52 -31.36 3.63
N ILE A 486 -2.11 -31.41 2.44
CA ILE A 486 -2.30 -30.22 1.57
C ILE A 486 -3.13 -29.16 2.29
N GLN A 487 -4.20 -29.54 2.98
CA GLN A 487 -5.04 -28.60 3.74
C GLN A 487 -4.32 -27.91 4.91
N GLN A 488 -3.24 -28.50 5.43
CA GLN A 488 -2.48 -27.97 6.57
C GLN A 488 -1.25 -27.15 6.14
N ARG A 489 -0.95 -27.09 4.84
CA ARG A 489 0.23 -26.41 4.29
C ARG A 489 -0.20 -25.32 3.32
N GLN A 490 -0.03 -24.06 3.71
CA GLN A 490 -0.37 -22.93 2.84
C GLN A 490 0.37 -22.96 1.49
N GLU A 491 1.52 -23.63 1.39
CA GLU A 491 2.29 -23.73 0.15
C GLU A 491 1.64 -24.67 -0.88
N LEU A 492 0.75 -25.55 -0.43
CA LEU A 492 0.13 -26.59 -1.24
C LEU A 492 -1.34 -26.24 -1.51
N HIS A 493 -1.64 -26.00 -2.78
CA HIS A 493 -2.97 -25.66 -3.25
C HIS A 493 -3.43 -26.68 -4.28
N GLU A 494 -4.43 -27.49 -3.94
CA GLU A 494 -4.89 -28.60 -4.79
C GLU A 494 -5.07 -28.25 -6.29
N PRO A 495 -5.64 -27.09 -6.68
CA PRO A 495 -5.79 -26.70 -8.09
C PRO A 495 -4.48 -26.54 -8.88
N TYR A 496 -3.33 -26.40 -8.22
CA TYR A 496 -2.02 -26.34 -8.88
C TYR A 496 -1.41 -27.72 -9.12
N PHE A 497 -1.91 -28.79 -8.49
CA PHE A 497 -1.47 -30.14 -8.80
C PHE A 497 -1.97 -30.55 -10.19
N ARG A 498 -1.02 -30.88 -11.06
CA ARG A 498 -1.26 -31.30 -12.43
C ARG A 498 -1.10 -32.81 -12.54
N THR A 499 -2.05 -33.45 -13.22
CA THR A 499 -2.04 -34.90 -13.43
C THR A 499 -0.91 -35.30 -14.38
N VAL A 500 -0.19 -36.36 -14.03
CA VAL A 500 0.76 -37.04 -14.90
C VAL A 500 0.08 -38.25 -15.49
N GLU A 501 0.13 -38.39 -16.82
CA GLU A 501 -0.48 -39.54 -17.49
C GLU A 501 0.30 -40.83 -17.23
N GLN A 502 -0.39 -41.87 -16.75
CA GLN A 502 0.15 -43.20 -16.42
C GLN A 502 -0.69 -44.30 -17.07
N ASN A 503 -0.73 -44.34 -18.40
CA ASN A 503 -1.54 -45.30 -19.16
C ASN A 503 -0.88 -46.70 -19.26
N ASP A 504 -1.59 -47.70 -19.79
CA ASP A 504 -1.08 -49.07 -19.94
C ASP A 504 0.13 -49.19 -20.88
N ASN A 505 0.26 -48.27 -21.84
CA ASN A 505 1.35 -48.22 -22.82
C ASN A 505 2.61 -47.54 -22.28
N CYS A 506 2.62 -47.12 -21.01
CA CYS A 506 3.80 -46.52 -20.41
C CYS A 506 4.99 -47.48 -20.44
N GLN A 507 6.03 -47.05 -21.18
CA GLN A 507 7.32 -47.73 -21.22
C GLN A 507 8.02 -47.50 -19.89
N GLU A 508 8.62 -48.56 -19.34
CA GLU A 508 9.38 -48.52 -18.11
C GLU A 508 10.75 -49.18 -18.32
N PRO A 509 11.78 -48.76 -17.58
CA PRO A 509 13.07 -49.44 -17.62
C PRO A 509 12.91 -50.91 -17.19
N ASN A 510 13.54 -51.83 -17.92
CA ASN A 510 13.55 -53.23 -17.52
C ASN A 510 14.56 -53.45 -16.37
N PHE A 511 14.08 -53.34 -15.14
CA PHE A 511 14.89 -53.52 -13.93
C PHE A 511 15.25 -54.99 -13.63
N SER A 512 14.82 -55.96 -14.45
CA SER A 512 14.99 -57.41 -14.19
C SER A 512 16.23 -58.04 -14.84
N SER A 513 17.01 -57.28 -15.61
CA SER A 513 18.20 -57.79 -16.29
C SER A 513 19.41 -56.89 -16.04
N ALA A 514 20.57 -57.50 -15.79
CA ALA A 514 21.88 -56.87 -15.72
C ALA A 514 22.34 -56.32 -17.09
N PHE A 515 21.51 -55.47 -17.70
CA PHE A 515 21.76 -54.73 -18.94
C PHE A 515 21.81 -53.23 -18.63
N LEU A 516 22.71 -52.85 -17.72
CA LEU A 516 23.38 -51.56 -17.81
C LEU A 516 24.56 -51.70 -18.78
N PHE A 517 24.28 -52.00 -20.06
CA PHE A 517 25.29 -51.92 -21.11
C PHE A 517 25.19 -50.58 -21.80
N LYS A 518 26.25 -49.78 -21.58
CA LYS A 518 26.81 -48.77 -22.48
C LYS A 518 26.01 -48.56 -23.77
N SER A 519 25.36 -47.41 -23.89
CA SER A 519 25.15 -46.77 -25.19
C SER A 519 25.47 -45.30 -25.06
N SER A 520 26.77 -45.01 -25.22
CA SER A 520 27.24 -43.73 -25.73
C SER A 520 26.90 -43.66 -27.23
N ILE A 521 26.56 -42.45 -27.72
CA ILE A 521 26.50 -42.00 -29.15
C ILE A 521 25.20 -42.40 -29.87
N VAL A 522 24.37 -41.54 -30.52
CA VAL A 522 24.37 -40.13 -31.00
C VAL A 522 22.91 -39.84 -31.48
N VAL A 523 22.29 -38.64 -31.35
CA VAL A 523 22.16 -37.57 -32.38
C VAL A 523 21.47 -36.33 -31.76
N LEU A 524 21.98 -35.15 -32.14
CA LEU A 524 21.52 -33.79 -31.90
C LEU A 524 20.10 -33.46 -32.42
N CYS A 525 19.51 -32.41 -31.83
CA CYS A 525 18.38 -31.58 -32.26
C CYS A 525 16.98 -31.97 -31.77
N VAL A 526 16.63 -31.51 -30.55
CA VAL A 526 15.63 -30.43 -30.39
C VAL A 526 16.12 -29.47 -29.29
N CYS A 527 16.59 -28.30 -29.71
CA CYS A 527 16.65 -27.12 -28.86
C CYS A 527 15.23 -26.63 -28.61
N ALA A 528 14.70 -26.85 -27.41
CA ALA A 528 13.85 -25.94 -26.64
C ALA A 528 13.31 -26.72 -25.42
N ILE A 529 13.39 -26.12 -24.23
CA ILE A 529 12.74 -26.56 -22.98
C ILE A 529 13.50 -27.67 -22.20
N PHE A 530 14.65 -27.32 -21.62
CA PHE A 530 15.14 -27.98 -20.40
C PHE A 530 15.81 -26.95 -19.48
N GLN A 531 14.98 -26.24 -18.72
CA GLN A 531 15.36 -25.45 -17.53
C GLN A 531 14.74 -26.05 -16.26
N LEU A 532 14.49 -27.37 -16.22
CA LEU A 532 13.76 -28.03 -15.13
C LEU A 532 14.65 -28.75 -14.10
N PHE A 533 15.95 -28.43 -14.03
CA PHE A 533 16.84 -28.87 -12.93
C PHE A 533 17.74 -27.74 -12.39
N LEU A 534 17.27 -26.49 -12.49
CA LEU A 534 17.80 -25.37 -11.71
C LEU A 534 16.68 -24.76 -10.86
#